data_AF-A0AAW0YY03-F1
#
_entry.id   AF-A0AAW0YY03-F1
#
_cell.length_a   1.000
_cell.length_b   1.000
_cell.length_c   1.000
_cell.angle_alpha   90.00
_cell.angle_beta   90.00
_cell.angle_gamma   90.00
#
_symmetry.space_group_name_H-M   'P 1'
#
loop_
_entity.id
_entity.type
_entity.pdbx_description
1 polymer ?
#
loop_
_entity_poly.entity_id
_entity_poly.type
_entity_poly.pdbx_seq_one_letter_code
_entity_poly.pdbx_strand_id
1 'polypeptide(L)'
;MLSASPPPLQLGRPLSMDHHAEFPGDRSDLSSTSYPAHNMITSHEGETYQPETSSADYTSEDNAARPAVVGGPFADIHHHPWHSPSSHPTSATTGIPAPRATQTDQETSRRSDASDETVNPPASLSLQDPSEQRVKEAAAVVGGGAGGAEIGKQTLVSRDHHSGVEGGREPRGWENVQMPSKWGITSKHIKEDRWKAVKKGAALYGFITVWLWICLSIFWGSNYKLTSFIPNLTVDIILLDAPSSTSYLNGPMTQQANYINSLPSSIVHMTWVVKDPSNYPNGLEDVRNSVVAQDCWAAVVVNANASSAWTNALENGDASYDPTGAIGIYYSSARFYQVVLLYIQSIVTEELTNPLSTARARALEAFMASSTTNPTLLTNAARVPQAVGVGFGYSIFDVRPIPNGAWAGAAPMEASLIYFIIFAFYIAQYGHISRMKSGLGPKLRFSSMIKLRLGWPLIAYFFMSLWETLIIRAWQVPLGDHLGRAGFVTLWALNYLTIIAAGFGMETALAVVGFSWLPFFLIMWIIPSSFYPIEMMPTFYRFLRWTPFYHNVEAYKIIAFGTDLQHRLGLHFGALFALIGVELIGLPLAIAFERWTMDRDQKKQMMAKKEEEEREKGRSDEGGA
;
A
#
# COMPACT_ATOMS: atom_id res chain seq x y z
N MET A 1 9.90 4.70 -0.12
CA MET A 1 10.53 5.41 -1.25
C MET A 1 9.40 6.02 -2.08
N LEU A 2 9.09 7.30 -1.87
CA LEU A 2 7.99 8.00 -2.55
C LEU A 2 8.41 9.45 -2.81
N SER A 3 8.95 9.71 -4.00
CA SER A 3 9.13 11.06 -4.58
C SER A 3 9.70 10.92 -6.00
N ALA A 4 8.89 10.40 -6.91
CA ALA A 4 9.13 10.49 -8.34
C ALA A 4 7.84 10.99 -8.98
N SER A 5 7.82 12.25 -9.42
CA SER A 5 6.71 12.77 -10.21
C SER A 5 6.56 11.92 -11.48
N PRO A 6 5.33 11.62 -11.94
CA PRO A 6 5.15 10.92 -13.21
C PRO A 6 5.79 11.73 -14.34
N PRO A 7 6.33 11.07 -15.39
CA PRO A 7 6.78 11.78 -16.58
C PRO A 7 5.61 12.53 -17.23
N PRO A 8 5.86 13.64 -17.95
CA PRO A 8 4.80 14.35 -18.66
C PRO A 8 4.08 13.38 -19.61
N LEU A 9 2.79 13.22 -19.38
CA LEU A 9 1.93 12.39 -20.22
C LEU A 9 1.88 12.99 -21.63
N GLN A 10 1.96 12.15 -22.66
CA GLN A 10 1.65 12.57 -24.03
C GLN A 10 0.15 12.40 -24.25
N LEU A 11 -0.61 13.45 -23.93
CA LEU A 11 -2.03 13.57 -24.24
C LEU A 11 -2.26 14.08 -25.67
N GLY A 12 -3.50 14.02 -26.14
CA GLY A 12 -3.89 14.49 -27.47
C GLY A 12 -3.66 16.00 -27.63
N ARG A 13 -3.08 16.42 -28.76
CA ARG A 13 -3.01 17.85 -29.09
C ARG A 13 -4.43 18.41 -29.32
N PRO A 14 -4.74 19.64 -28.87
CA PRO A 14 -6.03 20.27 -29.14
C PRO A 14 -6.27 20.41 -30.65
N LEU A 15 -7.54 20.36 -31.05
CA LEU A 15 -7.97 20.50 -32.44
C LEU A 15 -7.73 21.93 -32.96
N SER A 16 -6.60 22.17 -33.63
CA SER A 16 -6.45 23.34 -34.50
C SER A 16 -7.19 23.10 -35.82
N MET A 17 -8.10 24.01 -36.17
CA MET A 17 -8.74 24.04 -37.49
C MET A 17 -7.76 24.63 -38.51
N ASP A 18 -7.02 23.78 -39.21
CA ASP A 18 -6.27 24.15 -40.41
C ASP A 18 -6.87 23.47 -41.65
N HIS A 19 -7.79 24.18 -42.31
CA HIS A 19 -8.30 23.80 -43.62
C HIS A 19 -7.36 24.30 -44.72
N HIS A 20 -6.52 23.42 -45.28
CA HIS A 20 -6.08 23.50 -46.67
C HIS A 20 -5.90 22.09 -47.25
N ALA A 21 -6.24 21.93 -48.53
CA ALA A 21 -6.26 20.64 -49.21
C ALA A 21 -5.58 20.74 -50.58
N GLU A 22 -4.82 19.71 -50.94
CA GLU A 22 -4.59 19.32 -52.33
C GLU A 22 -4.14 17.84 -52.42
N PHE A 23 -4.31 17.24 -53.60
CA PHE A 23 -4.11 15.82 -53.92
C PHE A 23 -3.16 15.70 -55.16
N PRO A 24 -2.80 14.50 -55.66
CA PRO A 24 -1.83 13.56 -55.10
C PRO A 24 -0.60 13.35 -56.03
N GLY A 25 0.43 12.64 -55.55
CA GLY A 25 1.60 12.23 -56.36
C GLY A 25 1.87 10.73 -56.26
N ASP A 26 2.31 10.10 -57.34
CA ASP A 26 2.37 8.64 -57.52
C ASP A 26 3.81 8.07 -57.46
N ARG A 27 3.91 6.75 -57.22
CA ARG A 27 4.98 5.82 -57.64
C ARG A 27 6.42 5.87 -57.06
N SER A 28 6.70 4.79 -56.33
CA SER A 28 7.64 3.70 -56.69
C SER A 28 9.16 3.79 -56.43
N ASP A 29 9.62 2.69 -55.84
CA ASP A 29 10.74 1.84 -56.29
C ASP A 29 12.19 2.04 -55.79
N LEU A 30 12.74 0.86 -55.40
CA LEU A 30 14.16 0.43 -55.46
C LEU A 30 15.21 1.18 -54.60
N SER A 31 16.30 0.56 -54.11
CA SER A 31 16.55 -0.82 -53.63
C SER A 31 17.99 -0.91 -53.09
N SER A 32 18.24 -1.84 -52.13
CA SER A 32 19.50 -2.58 -51.91
C SER A 32 20.83 -1.87 -51.59
N THR A 33 21.62 -2.52 -50.70
CA THR A 33 23.10 -2.48 -50.57
C THR A 33 23.78 -1.15 -50.14
N SER A 34 24.88 -1.13 -49.38
CA SER A 34 25.60 -2.19 -48.62
C SER A 34 26.58 -1.60 -47.57
N TYR A 35 26.86 -2.36 -46.50
CA TYR A 35 28.05 -2.22 -45.62
C TYR A 35 29.37 -2.60 -46.37
N PRO A 36 30.62 -2.50 -45.81
CA PRO A 36 31.04 -2.17 -44.43
C PRO A 36 32.27 -1.23 -44.23
N ALA A 37 32.54 -0.85 -42.96
CA ALA A 37 33.86 -0.59 -42.33
C ALA A 37 34.82 0.51 -42.91
N HIS A 38 35.92 0.96 -42.29
CA HIS A 38 36.64 0.63 -41.04
C HIS A 38 37.54 1.84 -40.62
N ASN A 39 37.77 2.08 -39.30
CA ASN A 39 38.98 2.74 -38.71
C ASN A 39 39.32 4.22 -39.09
N MET A 40 40.20 4.98 -38.41
CA MET A 40 40.56 5.21 -36.98
C MET A 40 41.66 6.32 -36.92
N ILE A 41 41.55 7.32 -36.03
CA ILE A 41 42.68 8.04 -35.36
C ILE A 41 43.59 8.89 -36.34
N THR A 42 44.48 9.86 -36.07
CA THR A 42 45.14 10.65 -34.97
C THR A 42 45.33 12.11 -35.53
N SER A 43 45.72 13.22 -34.87
CA SER A 43 45.92 13.72 -33.48
C SER A 43 46.15 15.26 -33.55
N HIS A 44 46.54 15.92 -32.44
CA HIS A 44 46.87 17.37 -32.30
C HIS A 44 45.65 18.32 -32.35
N GLU A 45 45.53 19.41 -31.57
CA GLU A 45 46.25 19.97 -30.40
C GLU A 45 45.25 20.92 -29.67
N GLY A 46 45.34 21.29 -28.39
CA GLY A 46 46.29 20.97 -27.31
C GLY A 46 45.84 21.61 -25.98
N GLU A 47 46.75 21.63 -24.99
CA GLU A 47 46.76 22.44 -23.74
C GLU A 47 45.67 22.29 -22.64
N THR A 48 46.15 21.80 -21.49
CA THR A 48 45.89 22.13 -20.08
C THR A 48 45.26 23.50 -19.73
N TYR A 49 44.66 23.75 -18.55
CA TYR A 49 44.95 23.26 -17.17
C TYR A 49 43.68 23.28 -16.24
N GLN A 50 43.82 22.95 -14.95
CA GLN A 50 42.74 22.94 -13.91
C GLN A 50 43.01 24.00 -12.78
N PRO A 51 42.47 23.91 -11.53
CA PRO A 51 41.11 24.27 -11.13
C PRO A 51 41.08 25.28 -9.93
N GLU A 52 40.18 25.05 -8.95
CA GLU A 52 40.19 25.48 -7.53
C GLU A 52 39.41 26.74 -7.03
N THR A 53 38.37 26.43 -6.23
CA THR A 53 37.89 27.01 -4.95
C THR A 53 38.25 28.45 -4.51
N SER A 54 37.24 29.19 -4.03
CA SER A 54 37.30 29.85 -2.69
C SER A 54 35.89 30.25 -2.18
N SER A 55 35.82 30.63 -0.91
CA SER A 55 34.63 31.04 -0.12
C SER A 55 34.65 32.52 0.27
N ALA A 56 33.49 33.14 0.56
CA ALA A 56 33.29 34.09 1.68
C ALA A 56 31.82 34.57 1.81
N ASP A 57 31.42 34.93 3.04
CA ASP A 57 30.18 35.65 3.37
C ASP A 57 30.23 37.15 2.98
N TYR A 58 29.08 37.83 2.99
CA TYR A 58 28.91 39.07 3.78
C TYR A 58 27.43 39.38 4.12
N THR A 59 27.24 40.26 5.10
CA THR A 59 25.97 40.73 5.70
C THR A 59 25.41 41.95 4.93
N SER A 60 24.27 42.64 5.21
CA SER A 60 23.14 42.59 6.16
C SER A 60 22.04 43.60 5.70
N GLU A 61 20.94 43.74 6.45
CA GLU A 61 19.96 44.86 6.43
C GLU A 61 18.94 44.94 5.26
N ASP A 62 17.74 45.52 5.39
CA ASP A 62 16.74 45.50 6.50
C ASP A 62 15.35 45.98 5.99
N ASN A 63 14.33 45.94 6.86
CA ASN A 63 13.04 46.65 6.86
C ASN A 63 11.82 46.15 6.06
N ALA A 64 10.82 45.70 6.86
CA ALA A 64 9.39 46.04 6.80
C ALA A 64 8.50 45.50 5.63
N ALA A 65 7.20 45.22 5.82
CA ALA A 65 6.33 45.41 6.99
C ALA A 65 5.33 44.26 7.21
N ARG A 66 4.94 44.01 8.47
CA ARG A 66 3.76 43.24 8.88
C ARG A 66 3.17 43.83 10.18
N PRO A 67 1.84 43.99 10.31
CA PRO A 67 1.19 44.27 11.59
C PRO A 67 0.53 43.01 12.20
N ALA A 68 0.84 42.77 13.48
CA ALA A 68 -0.13 42.33 14.50
C ALA A 68 -0.38 43.56 15.43
N VAL A 69 -1.25 43.62 16.46
CA VAL A 69 -2.17 42.73 17.20
C VAL A 69 -3.46 43.56 17.47
N VAL A 70 -4.56 43.16 18.13
CA VAL A 70 -4.91 42.05 19.06
C VAL A 70 -6.26 41.41 18.59
N GLY A 71 -7.14 40.70 19.32
CA GLY A 71 -7.27 40.30 20.73
C GLY A 71 -8.64 39.64 21.04
N GLY A 72 -8.96 39.46 22.32
CA GLY A 72 -10.28 39.06 22.88
C GLY A 72 -10.31 39.31 24.40
N PRO A 73 -11.24 38.76 25.22
CA PRO A 73 -12.47 38.00 24.90
C PRO A 73 -13.74 38.40 25.72
N PHE A 74 -14.93 38.03 25.26
CA PHE A 74 -16.19 37.88 26.03
C PHE A 74 -17.04 36.80 25.30
N ALA A 75 -17.73 35.80 25.88
CA ALA A 75 -18.43 35.52 27.15
C ALA A 75 -19.97 35.46 26.95
N ASP A 76 -20.61 34.40 27.44
CA ASP A 76 -22.01 34.06 27.15
C ASP A 76 -23.07 34.95 27.83
N ILE A 77 -24.14 35.28 27.11
CA ILE A 77 -25.45 35.64 27.70
C ILE A 77 -26.59 35.05 26.85
N HIS A 78 -27.33 34.06 27.39
CA HIS A 78 -28.67 33.69 26.93
C HIS A 78 -29.66 33.88 28.09
N HIS A 79 -30.75 34.63 27.88
CA HIS A 79 -31.70 34.98 28.94
C HIS A 79 -32.81 33.94 29.15
N HIS A 80 -32.84 33.40 30.37
CA HIS A 80 -33.97 32.96 31.21
C HIS A 80 -35.23 32.23 30.64
N PRO A 81 -35.62 31.09 31.24
CA PRO A 81 -36.94 30.46 31.08
C PRO A 81 -37.97 30.91 32.14
N TRP A 82 -39.23 30.48 32.02
CA TRP A 82 -40.25 30.61 33.07
C TRP A 82 -41.20 29.39 33.17
N HIS A 83 -41.75 29.21 34.38
CA HIS A 83 -42.84 28.31 34.81
C HIS A 83 -42.61 26.78 34.90
N SER A 84 -42.44 26.33 36.14
CA SER A 84 -43.05 25.11 36.73
C SER A 84 -44.26 25.55 37.62
N PRO A 85 -45.09 24.71 38.29
CA PRO A 85 -44.68 23.57 39.15
C PRO A 85 -45.65 22.35 39.28
N SER A 86 -45.14 21.23 39.84
CA SER A 86 -45.92 20.32 40.73
C SER A 86 -45.05 19.25 41.45
N SER A 87 -45.03 19.28 42.79
CA SER A 87 -45.08 18.17 43.79
C SER A 87 -44.61 16.73 43.43
N HIS A 88 -43.97 15.91 44.30
CA HIS A 88 -43.51 16.04 45.72
C HIS A 88 -42.47 14.91 46.06
N PRO A 89 -41.97 14.67 47.30
CA PRO A 89 -40.56 14.26 47.51
C PRO A 89 -40.30 12.98 48.34
N THR A 90 -39.03 12.56 48.42
CA THR A 90 -38.44 11.86 49.60
C THR A 90 -36.92 12.07 49.73
N SER A 91 -36.50 12.70 50.83
CA SER A 91 -35.39 12.35 51.77
C SER A 91 -34.13 11.59 51.27
N ALA A 92 -32.92 12.18 51.32
CA ALA A 92 -31.96 12.21 52.46
C ALA A 92 -31.04 10.95 52.54
N THR A 93 -29.82 10.91 53.11
CA THR A 93 -29.22 11.71 54.22
C THR A 93 -27.66 11.62 54.23
N THR A 94 -26.93 12.65 54.69
CA THR A 94 -25.52 12.66 55.26
C THR A 94 -24.31 12.13 54.45
N GLY A 95 -23.06 12.58 54.69
CA GLY A 95 -22.60 13.73 55.49
C GLY A 95 -21.14 13.69 56.06
N ILE A 96 -20.31 14.66 55.65
CA ILE A 96 -19.16 15.31 56.36
C ILE A 96 -17.85 14.48 56.66
N PRO A 97 -16.69 15.06 57.12
CA PRO A 97 -15.48 15.08 56.26
C PRO A 97 -14.12 14.74 56.96
N ALA A 98 -13.00 15.16 56.35
CA ALA A 98 -11.62 15.09 56.88
C ALA A 98 -11.13 16.37 57.59
N PRO A 99 -9.94 16.32 58.24
CA PRO A 99 -8.96 17.42 58.26
C PRO A 99 -7.60 16.98 57.62
N ARG A 100 -6.74 17.77 56.94
CA ARG A 100 -6.52 19.23 56.71
C ARG A 100 -5.38 19.88 57.53
N ALA A 101 -4.24 20.12 56.87
CA ALA A 101 -3.28 21.25 57.01
C ALA A 101 -2.25 21.15 55.82
N THR A 102 -1.94 22.12 54.94
CA THR A 102 -1.44 23.54 55.03
C THR A 102 -0.03 23.65 55.66
N GLN A 103 0.99 24.41 55.19
CA GLN A 103 1.29 25.27 54.01
C GLN A 103 2.85 25.53 54.00
N THR A 104 3.58 26.29 53.15
CA THR A 104 3.37 27.30 52.06
C THR A 104 4.65 27.43 51.19
N ASP A 105 4.51 27.89 49.93
CA ASP A 105 5.19 28.99 49.17
C ASP A 105 6.41 29.75 49.81
N GLN A 106 7.38 30.41 49.14
CA GLN A 106 7.82 30.64 47.72
C GLN A 106 9.27 31.25 47.79
N GLU A 107 10.30 30.90 46.99
CA GLU A 107 10.64 31.23 45.57
C GLU A 107 11.51 32.52 45.33
N THR A 108 12.32 32.52 44.25
CA THR A 108 13.13 33.63 43.63
C THR A 108 14.55 33.89 44.23
N SER A 109 15.60 34.33 43.51
CA SER A 109 15.79 34.68 42.08
C SER A 109 17.29 34.77 41.63
N ARG A 110 17.61 34.44 40.35
CA ARG A 110 18.71 34.98 39.47
C ARG A 110 20.20 34.75 39.86
N ARG A 111 21.23 34.94 38.99
CA ARG A 111 21.45 34.83 37.51
C ARG A 111 22.96 35.11 37.20
N SER A 112 23.51 34.53 36.11
CA SER A 112 24.56 35.06 35.20
C SER A 112 26.00 34.47 35.16
N ASP A 113 26.56 34.52 33.93
CA ASP A 113 27.96 34.69 33.46
C ASP A 113 29.06 33.58 33.48
N ALA A 114 29.37 33.12 32.24
CA ALA A 114 30.67 33.19 31.54
C ALA A 114 31.87 32.21 31.78
N SER A 115 32.50 31.88 30.62
CA SER A 115 33.94 31.59 30.34
C SER A 115 34.72 30.43 31.00
N ASP A 116 35.04 29.45 30.14
CA ASP A 116 36.37 28.84 29.87
C ASP A 116 37.13 27.93 30.88
N GLU A 117 38.17 27.28 30.35
CA GLU A 117 39.25 26.46 30.96
C GLU A 117 38.93 25.18 31.79
N THR A 118 38.98 24.04 31.08
CA THR A 118 39.77 22.80 31.34
C THR A 118 39.95 22.12 32.74
N VAL A 119 40.30 20.81 32.66
CA VAL A 119 40.86 19.90 33.69
C VAL A 119 39.85 18.95 34.40
N ASN A 120 40.32 17.71 34.66
CA ASN A 120 39.51 16.54 35.04
C ASN A 120 39.32 16.35 36.57
N PRO A 121 38.27 15.60 37.00
CA PRO A 121 37.90 15.39 38.40
C PRO A 121 38.44 14.08 39.01
N PRO A 122 38.17 13.83 40.30
CA PRO A 122 38.04 12.47 40.83
C PRO A 122 36.71 12.20 41.57
N ALA A 123 36.05 11.09 41.19
CA ALA A 123 35.22 10.13 41.96
C ALA A 123 34.55 10.59 43.30
N SER A 124 33.28 10.26 43.59
CA SER A 124 32.69 8.90 43.53
C SER A 124 31.20 8.86 43.96
N LEU A 125 30.60 7.66 43.91
CA LEU A 125 29.31 7.23 44.48
C LEU A 125 27.99 7.72 43.83
N SER A 126 27.28 6.77 43.22
CA SER A 126 25.81 6.78 43.05
C SER A 126 25.29 5.33 43.14
N LEU A 127 23.98 5.16 43.41
CA LEU A 127 23.37 3.86 43.70
C LEU A 127 22.94 3.09 42.44
N GLN A 128 22.75 1.78 42.57
CA GLN A 128 22.23 0.91 41.51
C GLN A 128 20.72 1.10 41.29
N ASP A 129 20.30 1.19 40.03
CA ASP A 129 18.89 1.11 39.60
C ASP A 129 18.61 -0.27 38.96
N PRO A 130 17.60 -1.06 39.42
CA PRO A 130 17.27 -2.37 38.85
C PRO A 130 16.69 -2.36 37.41
N SER A 131 16.45 -1.19 36.80
CA SER A 131 15.75 -1.07 35.51
C SER A 131 16.45 -1.76 34.32
N GLU A 132 17.78 -1.66 34.21
CA GLU A 132 18.54 -2.16 33.04
C GLU A 132 18.42 -3.68 32.80
N GLN A 133 18.37 -4.49 33.86
CA GLN A 133 18.46 -5.95 33.71
C GLN A 133 17.27 -6.51 32.92
N ARG A 134 16.06 -5.97 33.13
CA ARG A 134 14.86 -6.38 32.39
C ARG A 134 14.86 -5.91 30.93
N VAL A 135 15.49 -4.77 30.64
CA VAL A 135 15.68 -4.30 29.25
C VAL A 135 16.65 -5.22 28.50
N LYS A 136 17.71 -5.68 29.17
CA LYS A 136 18.70 -6.62 28.60
C LYS A 136 18.13 -8.01 28.35
N GLU A 137 17.21 -8.51 29.19
CA GLU A 137 16.47 -9.75 28.92
C GLU A 137 15.44 -9.59 27.77
N ALA A 138 14.72 -8.46 27.71
CA ALA A 138 13.76 -8.21 26.61
C ALA A 138 14.44 -8.10 25.24
N ALA A 139 15.61 -7.45 25.17
CA ALA A 139 16.40 -7.31 23.94
C ALA A 139 16.87 -8.66 23.36
N ALA A 140 16.97 -9.72 24.16
CA ALA A 140 17.39 -11.05 23.70
C ALA A 140 16.32 -11.79 22.86
N VAL A 141 15.08 -11.29 22.82
CA VAL A 141 13.94 -11.95 22.15
C VAL A 141 13.61 -11.34 20.78
N VAL A 142 14.08 -10.12 20.49
CA VAL A 142 13.73 -9.38 19.26
C VAL A 142 14.97 -9.14 18.38
N GLY A 143 15.31 -10.14 17.56
CA GLY A 143 16.40 -10.02 16.59
C GLY A 143 16.56 -11.26 15.71
N GLY A 144 16.88 -11.06 14.43
CA GLY A 144 17.13 -12.15 13.48
C GLY A 144 18.29 -13.06 13.90
N GLY A 145 18.29 -14.30 13.39
CA GLY A 145 19.16 -15.39 13.85
C GLY A 145 20.67 -15.19 13.62
N ALA A 146 21.29 -14.36 14.47
CA ALA A 146 22.74 -14.22 14.62
C ALA A 146 23.15 -13.66 16.01
N GLY A 147 22.43 -12.66 16.54
CA GLY A 147 22.92 -11.83 17.65
C GLY A 147 22.94 -12.47 19.05
N GLY A 148 21.93 -13.27 19.41
CA GLY A 148 21.72 -13.69 20.80
C GLY A 148 22.78 -14.63 21.41
N ALA A 149 23.66 -15.22 20.59
CA ALA A 149 24.63 -16.22 21.04
C ALA A 149 25.89 -15.64 21.71
N GLU A 150 26.22 -14.37 21.45
CA GLU A 150 27.51 -13.79 21.90
C GLU A 150 27.42 -13.13 23.28
N ILE A 151 26.29 -12.49 23.60
CA ILE A 151 26.03 -11.87 24.91
C ILE A 151 26.09 -12.93 26.01
N GLY A 152 25.43 -14.08 25.80
CA GLY A 152 25.41 -15.19 26.76
C GLY A 152 26.79 -15.80 27.07
N LYS A 153 27.77 -15.67 26.16
CA LYS A 153 29.16 -16.09 26.44
C LYS A 153 29.85 -15.11 27.40
N GLN A 154 29.68 -13.80 27.18
CA GLN A 154 30.31 -12.78 28.02
C GLN A 154 29.82 -12.88 29.47
N THR A 155 28.51 -13.07 29.69
CA THR A 155 27.94 -13.21 31.04
C THR A 155 28.41 -14.46 31.78
N LEU A 156 28.80 -15.52 31.07
CA LEU A 156 29.40 -16.73 31.66
C LEU A 156 30.86 -16.49 32.06
N VAL A 157 31.68 -15.92 31.17
CA VAL A 157 33.10 -15.66 31.42
C VAL A 157 33.33 -14.72 32.61
N SER A 158 32.45 -13.74 32.83
CA SER A 158 32.54 -12.83 33.99
C SER A 158 32.29 -13.49 35.35
N ARG A 159 31.82 -14.74 35.42
CA ARG A 159 31.40 -15.39 36.67
C ARG A 159 32.49 -16.25 37.34
N ASP A 160 33.49 -16.70 36.58
CA ASP A 160 34.49 -17.67 37.08
C ASP A 160 35.62 -17.07 37.95
N HIS A 161 35.65 -15.76 38.18
CA HIS A 161 36.74 -15.10 38.92
C HIS A 161 36.51 -14.87 40.42
N HIS A 162 35.33 -15.16 40.99
CA HIS A 162 35.08 -15.01 42.43
C HIS A 162 34.22 -16.12 43.06
N SER A 163 34.82 -17.28 43.32
CA SER A 163 34.48 -18.13 44.47
C SER A 163 35.58 -19.18 44.72
N GLY A 164 36.30 -19.07 45.83
CA GLY A 164 37.20 -20.13 46.29
C GLY A 164 36.50 -21.08 47.26
N VAL A 165 36.85 -22.37 47.17
CA VAL A 165 36.76 -23.40 48.24
C VAL A 165 35.47 -23.45 49.07
N GLU A 166 34.50 -24.28 48.67
CA GLU A 166 33.96 -25.36 49.52
C GLU A 166 32.97 -26.27 48.76
N GLY A 167 32.75 -27.48 49.27
CA GLY A 167 31.70 -28.40 48.79
C GLY A 167 32.05 -29.23 47.55
N GLY A 168 32.49 -30.48 47.77
CA GLY A 168 32.77 -31.42 46.69
C GLY A 168 31.53 -31.76 45.86
N ARG A 169 31.55 -31.35 44.58
CA ARG A 169 30.75 -31.96 43.51
C ARG A 169 31.71 -32.67 42.57
N GLU A 170 31.33 -33.86 42.11
CA GLU A 170 32.10 -34.60 41.11
C GLU A 170 32.33 -33.73 39.86
N PRO A 171 33.50 -33.83 39.20
CA PRO A 171 33.79 -33.08 37.99
C PRO A 171 32.76 -33.44 36.91
N ARG A 172 31.96 -32.44 36.52
CA ARG A 172 30.94 -32.59 35.49
C ARG A 172 31.65 -32.98 34.18
N GLY A 173 31.28 -34.12 33.61
CA GLY A 173 32.08 -34.88 32.62
C GLY A 173 32.40 -34.24 31.26
N TRP A 174 32.29 -32.93 31.12
CA TRP A 174 32.82 -32.16 29.97
C TRP A 174 34.32 -31.88 30.04
N GLU A 175 34.96 -32.06 31.21
CA GLU A 175 36.39 -31.77 31.42
C GLU A 175 37.33 -32.60 30.53
N ASN A 176 36.91 -33.80 30.11
CA ASN A 176 37.65 -34.67 29.20
C ASN A 176 37.28 -34.48 27.70
N VAL A 177 36.41 -33.53 27.36
CA VAL A 177 35.97 -33.31 25.97
C VAL A 177 36.92 -32.34 25.26
N GLN A 178 37.93 -32.91 24.57
CA GLN A 178 38.80 -32.14 23.68
C GLN A 178 37.97 -31.45 22.58
N MET A 179 37.81 -30.12 22.69
CA MET A 179 37.14 -29.35 21.64
C MET A 179 38.05 -29.26 20.39
N PRO A 180 37.50 -29.46 19.17
CA PRO A 180 38.26 -29.29 17.93
C PRO A 180 38.92 -27.91 17.84
N SER A 181 40.17 -27.89 17.36
CA SER A 181 40.96 -26.67 17.24
C SER A 181 40.27 -25.66 16.29
N LYS A 182 40.09 -24.43 16.77
CA LYS A 182 39.45 -23.35 16.02
C LYS A 182 40.49 -22.70 15.10
N TRP A 183 40.26 -22.76 13.79
CA TRP A 183 41.16 -22.23 12.77
C TRP A 183 40.67 -20.88 12.23
N GLY A 184 41.60 -19.92 12.07
CA GLY A 184 41.31 -18.66 11.38
C GLY A 184 40.98 -18.87 9.90
N ILE A 185 40.15 -17.99 9.32
CA ILE A 185 39.57 -18.12 7.97
C ILE A 185 40.61 -18.39 6.88
N THR A 186 41.82 -17.84 6.98
CA THR A 186 42.90 -17.99 6.00
C THR A 186 43.72 -19.28 6.15
N SER A 187 43.53 -20.05 7.23
CA SER A 187 44.31 -21.25 7.53
C SER A 187 44.31 -22.27 6.38
N LYS A 188 45.44 -22.97 6.21
CA LYS A 188 45.59 -24.08 5.25
C LYS A 188 44.74 -25.28 5.64
N HIS A 189 44.57 -25.55 6.94
CA HIS A 189 43.81 -26.70 7.47
C HIS A 189 42.33 -26.70 7.10
N ILE A 190 41.75 -25.53 6.79
CA ILE A 190 40.34 -25.39 6.36
C ILE A 190 40.19 -24.95 4.89
N LYS A 191 41.27 -25.04 4.07
CA LYS A 191 41.25 -24.60 2.67
C LYS A 191 40.13 -25.27 1.86
N GLU A 192 39.91 -26.56 2.07
CA GLU A 192 38.86 -27.30 1.39
C GLU A 192 37.46 -26.88 1.83
N ASP A 193 37.21 -26.79 3.14
CA ASP A 193 35.86 -26.50 3.64
C ASP A 193 35.47 -25.05 3.37
N ARG A 194 36.43 -24.13 3.39
CA ARG A 194 36.29 -22.78 2.83
C ARG A 194 35.87 -22.82 1.36
N TRP A 195 36.47 -23.68 0.54
CA TRP A 195 36.12 -23.82 -0.87
C TRP A 195 34.76 -24.52 -1.10
N LYS A 196 34.41 -25.51 -0.27
CA LYS A 196 33.08 -26.15 -0.24
C LYS A 196 32.00 -25.13 0.13
N ALA A 197 32.27 -24.26 1.12
CA ALA A 197 31.37 -23.18 1.53
C ALA A 197 31.21 -22.12 0.44
N VAL A 198 32.30 -21.62 -0.15
CA VAL A 198 32.27 -20.67 -1.27
C VAL A 198 31.51 -21.23 -2.48
N LYS A 199 31.74 -22.50 -2.86
CA LYS A 199 30.99 -23.15 -3.94
C LYS A 199 29.49 -23.24 -3.65
N LYS A 200 29.10 -23.64 -2.44
CA LYS A 200 27.68 -23.69 -2.04
C LYS A 200 27.04 -22.30 -2.02
N GLY A 201 27.74 -21.30 -1.49
CA GLY A 201 27.29 -19.91 -1.47
C GLY A 201 27.13 -19.31 -2.88
N ALA A 202 28.10 -19.52 -3.77
CA ALA A 202 28.05 -19.06 -5.15
C ALA A 202 26.93 -19.75 -5.95
N ALA A 203 26.72 -21.06 -5.78
CA ALA A 203 25.62 -21.78 -6.42
C ALA A 203 24.25 -21.30 -5.92
N LEU A 204 24.10 -21.09 -4.61
CA LEU A 204 22.88 -20.54 -4.01
C LEU A 204 22.63 -19.09 -4.47
N TYR A 205 23.66 -18.24 -4.53
CA TYR A 205 23.56 -16.87 -5.02
C TYR A 205 23.18 -16.82 -6.52
N GLY A 206 23.76 -17.71 -7.34
CA GLY A 206 23.37 -17.86 -8.74
C GLY A 206 21.90 -18.26 -8.88
N PHE A 207 21.43 -19.24 -8.08
CA PHE A 207 20.01 -19.59 -8.04
C PHE A 207 19.12 -18.43 -7.57
N ILE A 208 19.48 -17.74 -6.48
CA ILE A 208 18.75 -16.56 -5.97
C ILE A 208 18.63 -15.52 -7.09
N THR A 209 19.72 -15.24 -7.81
CA THR A 209 19.73 -14.28 -8.91
C THR A 209 18.74 -14.69 -10.01
N VAL A 210 18.79 -15.94 -10.49
CA VAL A 210 17.86 -16.44 -11.53
C VAL A 210 16.40 -16.43 -11.04
N TRP A 211 16.15 -16.86 -9.80
CA TRP A 211 14.80 -16.89 -9.23
C TRP A 211 14.21 -15.49 -9.04
N LEU A 212 15.04 -14.54 -8.61
CA LEU A 212 14.67 -13.12 -8.52
C LEU A 212 14.36 -12.56 -9.91
N TRP A 213 15.18 -12.84 -10.94
CA TRP A 213 14.88 -12.42 -12.32
C TRP A 213 13.53 -12.95 -12.81
N ILE A 214 13.18 -14.21 -12.53
CA ILE A 214 11.86 -14.77 -12.85
C ILE A 214 10.75 -14.05 -12.07
N CYS A 215 10.86 -13.97 -10.75
CA CYS A 215 9.84 -13.41 -9.86
C CYS A 215 9.59 -11.91 -10.11
N LEU A 216 10.66 -11.11 -10.12
CA LEU A 216 10.55 -9.66 -10.33
C LEU A 216 10.05 -9.34 -11.74
N SER A 217 10.32 -10.16 -12.77
CA SER A 217 9.76 -9.94 -14.11
C SER A 217 8.22 -10.02 -14.14
N ILE A 218 7.60 -10.83 -13.28
CA ILE A 218 6.14 -10.88 -13.13
C ILE A 218 5.64 -9.59 -12.47
N PHE A 219 6.30 -9.12 -11.41
CA PHE A 219 5.94 -7.86 -10.75
C PHE A 219 6.09 -6.65 -11.69
N TRP A 220 7.31 -6.41 -12.22
CA TRP A 220 7.59 -5.31 -13.14
C TRP A 220 6.75 -5.42 -14.43
N GLY A 221 6.54 -6.62 -14.94
CA GLY A 221 5.71 -6.87 -16.12
C GLY A 221 4.22 -6.58 -15.91
N SER A 222 3.69 -6.66 -14.67
CA SER A 222 2.33 -6.21 -14.35
C SER A 222 2.19 -4.68 -14.29
N ASN A 223 3.30 -3.97 -14.03
CA ASN A 223 3.38 -2.51 -13.99
C ASN A 223 3.82 -1.90 -15.35
N TYR A 224 4.34 -2.72 -16.27
CA TYR A 224 4.94 -2.24 -17.51
C TYR A 224 3.87 -1.73 -18.50
N LYS A 225 4.06 -0.49 -18.98
CA LYS A 225 3.10 0.23 -19.85
C LYS A 225 1.69 0.37 -19.25
N LEU A 226 1.57 0.51 -17.94
CA LEU A 226 0.29 0.76 -17.23
C LEU A 226 -0.57 1.83 -17.92
N THR A 227 0.04 2.91 -18.41
CA THR A 227 -0.65 4.01 -19.11
C THR A 227 -1.27 3.61 -20.45
N SER A 228 -0.71 2.62 -21.17
CA SER A 228 -1.30 2.06 -22.40
C SER A 228 -2.54 1.20 -22.14
N PHE A 229 -2.88 0.93 -20.88
CA PHE A 229 -4.10 0.23 -20.46
C PHE A 229 -5.13 1.18 -19.81
N ILE A 230 -4.83 2.48 -19.68
CA ILE A 230 -5.81 3.49 -19.24
C ILE A 230 -7.03 3.58 -20.19
N PRO A 231 -6.93 3.32 -21.51
CA PRO A 231 -8.11 3.20 -22.38
C PRO A 231 -9.11 2.10 -21.98
N ASN A 232 -8.71 1.10 -21.17
CA ASN A 232 -9.63 0.11 -20.61
C ASN A 232 -10.56 0.69 -19.51
N LEU A 233 -10.25 1.89 -19.01
CA LEU A 233 -11.02 2.55 -17.95
C LEU A 233 -12.10 3.44 -18.60
N THR A 234 -13.34 3.29 -18.15
CA THR A 234 -14.51 4.01 -18.69
C THR A 234 -14.82 5.27 -17.88
N VAL A 235 -15.07 6.37 -18.60
CA VAL A 235 -15.71 7.58 -18.09
C VAL A 235 -17.11 7.65 -18.69
N ASP A 236 -18.14 7.58 -17.85
CA ASP A 236 -19.52 7.71 -18.31
C ASP A 236 -19.92 9.18 -18.46
N ILE A 237 -20.67 9.53 -19.49
CA ILE A 237 -21.11 10.91 -19.74
C ILE A 237 -22.62 10.96 -19.75
N ILE A 238 -23.20 11.75 -18.86
CA ILE A 238 -24.65 11.91 -18.71
C ILE A 238 -25.02 13.35 -19.04
N LEU A 239 -25.89 13.52 -20.05
CA LEU A 239 -26.23 14.82 -20.63
C LEU A 239 -27.62 15.26 -20.19
N LEU A 240 -27.75 15.79 -18.96
CA LEU A 240 -29.06 16.16 -18.38
C LEU A 240 -29.55 17.56 -18.80
N ASP A 241 -28.68 18.37 -19.43
CA ASP A 241 -29.01 19.73 -19.87
C ASP A 241 -30.07 19.77 -20.98
N ALA A 242 -30.59 20.96 -21.26
CA ALA A 242 -31.71 21.23 -22.16
C ALA A 242 -31.63 20.51 -23.54
N PRO A 243 -32.77 20.27 -24.22
CA PRO A 243 -32.82 19.56 -25.50
C PRO A 243 -31.77 20.05 -26.49
N SER A 244 -31.16 19.13 -27.25
CA SER A 244 -29.87 19.33 -27.92
C SER A 244 -29.75 20.54 -28.86
N SER A 245 -30.86 21.10 -29.35
CA SER A 245 -30.93 22.36 -30.10
C SER A 245 -30.75 23.64 -29.24
N THR A 246 -30.69 23.51 -27.92
CA THR A 246 -30.66 24.63 -26.94
C THR A 246 -29.57 24.49 -25.87
N SER A 247 -28.83 23.39 -25.85
CA SER A 247 -27.69 23.20 -24.94
C SER A 247 -26.37 23.59 -25.61
N TYR A 248 -25.63 24.50 -24.96
CA TYR A 248 -24.26 24.87 -25.35
C TYR A 248 -23.24 23.78 -24.98
N LEU A 249 -23.58 22.88 -24.04
CA LEU A 249 -22.67 21.90 -23.45
C LEU A 249 -22.80 20.50 -24.05
N ASN A 250 -24.01 20.01 -24.32
CA ASN A 250 -24.26 18.65 -24.79
C ASN A 250 -23.53 18.37 -26.12
N GLY A 251 -23.58 19.31 -27.07
CA GLY A 251 -22.88 19.19 -28.37
C GLY A 251 -21.35 19.05 -28.22
N PRO A 252 -20.65 20.00 -27.60
CA PRO A 252 -19.21 19.89 -27.34
C PRO A 252 -18.81 18.64 -26.55
N MET A 253 -19.58 18.20 -25.55
CA MET A 253 -19.26 16.99 -24.78
C MET A 253 -19.34 15.71 -25.64
N THR A 254 -20.37 15.57 -26.48
CA THR A 254 -20.45 14.46 -27.45
C THR A 254 -19.32 14.55 -28.49
N GLN A 255 -18.94 15.75 -28.92
CA GLN A 255 -17.82 15.96 -29.84
C GLN A 255 -16.47 15.54 -29.21
N GLN A 256 -16.21 15.89 -27.95
CA GLN A 256 -15.01 15.46 -27.22
C GLN A 256 -15.00 13.94 -26.97
N ALA A 257 -16.12 13.34 -26.58
CA ALA A 257 -16.22 11.89 -26.39
C ALA A 257 -15.86 11.10 -27.67
N ASN A 258 -16.38 11.53 -28.81
CA ASN A 258 -16.08 10.92 -30.11
C ASN A 258 -14.61 11.14 -30.53
N TYR A 259 -14.05 12.33 -30.27
CA TYR A 259 -12.63 12.61 -30.51
C TYR A 259 -11.73 11.68 -29.67
N ILE A 260 -11.94 11.62 -28.35
CA ILE A 260 -11.16 10.79 -27.42
C ILE A 260 -11.21 9.32 -27.81
N ASN A 261 -12.41 8.80 -28.12
CA ASN A 261 -12.58 7.41 -28.54
C ASN A 261 -11.95 7.10 -29.92
N SER A 262 -11.59 8.11 -30.72
CA SER A 262 -10.86 7.93 -31.98
C SER A 262 -9.33 7.89 -31.81
N LEU A 263 -8.82 8.21 -30.62
CA LEU A 263 -7.38 8.21 -30.34
C LEU A 263 -6.81 6.78 -30.32
N PRO A 264 -5.60 6.54 -30.84
CA PRO A 264 -4.93 5.26 -30.70
C PRO A 264 -4.44 5.07 -29.26
N SER A 265 -4.49 3.83 -28.76
CA SER A 265 -4.07 3.43 -27.39
C SER A 265 -2.57 3.63 -27.05
N SER A 266 -1.82 4.25 -27.96
CA SER A 266 -0.48 4.80 -27.69
C SER A 266 -0.52 6.17 -27.00
N ILE A 267 -1.62 6.91 -27.16
CA ILE A 267 -1.92 8.15 -26.42
C ILE A 267 -2.58 7.78 -25.10
N VAL A 268 -2.33 8.55 -24.04
CA VAL A 268 -2.92 8.29 -22.73
C VAL A 268 -4.29 8.96 -22.64
N HIS A 269 -5.35 8.17 -22.77
CA HIS A 269 -6.74 8.60 -22.63
C HIS A 269 -7.59 7.50 -21.96
N MET A 270 -8.79 7.85 -21.51
CA MET A 270 -9.82 6.89 -21.07
C MET A 270 -10.89 6.72 -22.15
N THR A 271 -11.70 5.67 -22.09
CA THR A 271 -12.84 5.50 -23.01
C THR A 271 -14.05 6.29 -22.50
N TRP A 272 -14.58 7.19 -23.32
CA TRP A 272 -15.66 8.13 -22.97
C TRP A 272 -17.02 7.62 -23.47
N VAL A 273 -17.88 7.14 -22.58
CA VAL A 273 -19.15 6.47 -22.92
C VAL A 273 -20.33 7.39 -22.68
N VAL A 274 -20.90 7.95 -23.75
CA VAL A 274 -22.15 8.71 -23.68
C VAL A 274 -23.30 7.77 -23.31
N LYS A 275 -24.01 8.10 -22.23
CA LYS A 275 -25.19 7.37 -21.74
C LYS A 275 -26.45 8.17 -22.05
N ASP A 276 -27.53 7.46 -22.35
CA ASP A 276 -28.86 8.07 -22.47
C ASP A 276 -29.34 8.52 -21.06
N PRO A 277 -29.74 9.79 -20.87
CA PRO A 277 -30.27 10.32 -19.60
C PRO A 277 -31.44 9.51 -19.00
N SER A 278 -32.25 8.84 -19.83
CA SER A 278 -33.38 8.04 -19.37
C SER A 278 -33.00 6.81 -18.52
N ASN A 279 -31.73 6.41 -18.52
CA ASN A 279 -31.19 5.39 -17.60
C ASN A 279 -31.02 5.90 -16.15
N TYR A 280 -31.14 7.22 -15.92
CA TYR A 280 -30.93 7.87 -14.63
C TYR A 280 -32.19 8.64 -14.20
N PRO A 281 -33.34 7.98 -13.97
CA PRO A 281 -34.61 8.63 -13.66
C PRO A 281 -34.61 9.47 -12.36
N ASN A 282 -33.75 9.15 -11.39
CA ASN A 282 -33.53 9.94 -10.18
C ASN A 282 -32.35 10.95 -10.34
N GLY A 283 -31.83 11.11 -11.56
CA GLY A 283 -30.78 12.06 -11.92
C GLY A 283 -29.45 11.77 -11.21
N LEU A 284 -28.95 12.76 -10.46
CA LEU A 284 -27.61 12.72 -9.86
C LEU A 284 -27.42 11.58 -8.85
N GLU A 285 -28.49 11.09 -8.21
CA GLU A 285 -28.38 10.00 -7.24
C GLU A 285 -28.13 8.65 -7.93
N ASP A 286 -28.77 8.40 -9.08
CA ASP A 286 -28.48 7.20 -9.89
C ASP A 286 -27.05 7.22 -10.44
N VAL A 287 -26.53 8.41 -10.81
CA VAL A 287 -25.13 8.57 -11.24
C VAL A 287 -24.18 8.29 -10.06
N ARG A 288 -24.46 8.83 -8.87
CA ARG A 288 -23.69 8.51 -7.65
C ARG A 288 -23.69 7.01 -7.39
N ASN A 289 -24.84 6.36 -7.47
CA ASN A 289 -24.97 4.92 -7.26
C ASN A 289 -24.20 4.09 -8.30
N SER A 290 -24.21 4.46 -9.58
CA SER A 290 -23.42 3.77 -10.62
C SER A 290 -21.90 3.89 -10.42
N VAL A 291 -21.41 5.07 -10.01
CA VAL A 291 -19.99 5.27 -9.64
C VAL A 291 -19.63 4.48 -8.37
N VAL A 292 -20.53 4.47 -7.38
CA VAL A 292 -20.39 3.67 -6.13
C VAL A 292 -20.37 2.17 -6.43
N ALA A 293 -21.18 1.68 -7.39
CA ALA A 293 -21.26 0.30 -7.85
C ALA A 293 -20.08 -0.15 -8.74
N GLN A 294 -19.19 0.79 -9.07
CA GLN A 294 -17.99 0.60 -9.90
C GLN A 294 -18.25 0.32 -11.40
N ASP A 295 -19.42 0.68 -11.95
CA ASP A 295 -19.72 0.49 -13.38
C ASP A 295 -18.79 1.33 -14.29
N CYS A 296 -18.42 2.52 -13.82
CA CYS A 296 -17.46 3.43 -14.46
C CYS A 296 -16.42 3.95 -13.46
N TRP A 297 -15.25 4.37 -13.95
CA TRP A 297 -14.16 4.88 -13.12
C TRP A 297 -14.35 6.34 -12.72
N ALA A 298 -15.03 7.10 -13.58
CA ALA A 298 -15.63 8.39 -13.25
C ALA A 298 -16.91 8.59 -14.08
N ALA A 299 -17.76 9.52 -13.67
CA ALA A 299 -18.87 10.02 -14.47
C ALA A 299 -18.79 11.55 -14.61
N VAL A 300 -19.00 12.05 -15.83
CA VAL A 300 -19.12 13.48 -16.16
C VAL A 300 -20.59 13.76 -16.44
N VAL A 301 -21.25 14.50 -15.54
CA VAL A 301 -22.64 14.93 -15.72
C VAL A 301 -22.66 16.38 -16.17
N VAL A 302 -23.24 16.65 -17.33
CA VAL A 302 -23.72 18.00 -17.64
C VAL A 302 -25.06 18.15 -16.92
N ASN A 303 -25.15 19.11 -15.99
CA ASN A 303 -26.29 19.20 -15.08
C ASN A 303 -27.55 19.72 -15.80
N ALA A 304 -28.72 19.34 -15.27
CA ALA A 304 -30.00 19.75 -15.82
C ALA A 304 -30.15 21.28 -15.79
N ASN A 305 -30.62 21.85 -16.91
CA ASN A 305 -30.76 23.29 -17.11
C ASN A 305 -29.46 24.12 -17.02
N ALA A 306 -28.27 23.52 -17.18
CA ALA A 306 -27.00 24.26 -17.15
C ALA A 306 -26.94 25.40 -18.19
N SER A 307 -27.39 25.17 -19.42
CA SER A 307 -27.40 26.20 -20.46
C SER A 307 -28.49 27.25 -20.25
N SER A 308 -29.67 26.85 -19.78
CA SER A 308 -30.79 27.76 -19.54
C SER A 308 -30.61 28.59 -18.27
N ALA A 309 -29.95 28.07 -17.23
CA ALA A 309 -29.55 28.84 -16.04
C ALA A 309 -28.54 29.94 -16.40
N TRP A 310 -27.55 29.64 -17.25
CA TRP A 310 -26.59 30.62 -17.75
C TRP A 310 -27.27 31.74 -18.56
N THR A 311 -28.15 31.39 -19.49
CA THR A 311 -28.93 32.37 -20.26
C THR A 311 -29.80 33.24 -19.34
N ASN A 312 -30.54 32.61 -18.43
CA ASN A 312 -31.42 33.31 -17.48
C ASN A 312 -30.64 34.29 -16.57
N ALA A 313 -29.45 33.91 -16.12
CA ALA A 313 -28.60 34.77 -15.30
C ALA A 313 -28.17 36.05 -16.06
N LEU A 314 -27.85 35.94 -17.35
CA LEU A 314 -27.53 37.07 -18.21
C LEU A 314 -28.76 37.90 -18.61
N GLU A 315 -29.92 37.26 -18.79
CA GLU A 315 -31.20 37.93 -19.06
C GLU A 315 -31.68 38.77 -17.86
N ASN A 316 -31.60 38.23 -16.64
CA ASN A 316 -32.15 38.86 -15.43
C ASN A 316 -31.11 39.60 -14.58
N GLY A 317 -29.81 39.38 -14.81
CA GLY A 317 -28.73 39.96 -14.02
C GLY A 317 -28.53 39.28 -12.65
N ASP A 318 -28.74 37.96 -12.59
CA ASP A 318 -28.64 37.17 -11.37
C ASP A 318 -27.18 36.94 -10.95
N ALA A 319 -26.71 37.77 -10.03
CA ALA A 319 -25.37 37.70 -9.47
C ALA A 319 -25.10 36.41 -8.65
N SER A 320 -26.14 35.60 -8.33
CA SER A 320 -25.98 34.33 -7.60
C SER A 320 -25.60 33.14 -8.48
N TYR A 321 -25.57 33.31 -9.81
CA TYR A 321 -25.16 32.25 -10.74
C TYR A 321 -23.73 31.76 -10.49
N ASP A 322 -23.58 30.45 -10.24
CA ASP A 322 -22.30 29.77 -10.07
C ASP A 322 -21.95 28.93 -11.32
N PRO A 323 -20.92 29.31 -12.11
CA PRO A 323 -20.46 28.53 -13.25
C PRO A 323 -20.08 27.08 -12.89
N THR A 324 -19.60 26.81 -11.68
CA THR A 324 -19.16 25.47 -11.25
C THR A 324 -20.30 24.48 -11.09
N GLY A 325 -21.55 24.97 -11.05
CA GLY A 325 -22.78 24.18 -11.07
C GLY A 325 -23.14 23.59 -12.43
N ALA A 326 -22.47 23.97 -13.53
CA ALA A 326 -22.80 23.49 -14.88
C ALA A 326 -22.46 22.00 -15.12
N ILE A 327 -21.38 21.50 -14.51
CA ILE A 327 -20.89 20.11 -14.67
C ILE A 327 -20.55 19.51 -13.31
N GLY A 328 -20.96 18.27 -13.06
CA GLY A 328 -20.47 17.45 -11.94
C GLY A 328 -19.55 16.34 -12.43
N ILE A 329 -18.32 16.30 -11.92
CA ILE A 329 -17.38 15.17 -12.10
C ILE A 329 -17.49 14.29 -10.86
N TYR A 330 -17.86 13.03 -11.04
CA TYR A 330 -18.06 12.06 -9.96
C TYR A 330 -17.03 10.93 -10.06
N TYR A 331 -16.32 10.63 -8.97
CA TYR A 331 -15.46 9.44 -8.86
C TYR A 331 -15.50 8.87 -7.45
N SER A 332 -14.84 7.74 -7.20
CA SER A 332 -14.73 7.11 -5.87
C SER A 332 -13.26 6.83 -5.54
N SER A 333 -12.59 7.64 -4.71
CA SER A 333 -11.16 7.37 -4.38
C SER A 333 -10.97 6.04 -3.66
N ALA A 334 -11.96 5.60 -2.88
CA ALA A 334 -12.01 4.26 -2.30
C ALA A 334 -12.00 3.09 -3.32
N ARG A 335 -12.20 3.35 -4.62
CA ARG A 335 -12.13 2.31 -5.66
C ARG A 335 -10.70 1.83 -5.88
N PHE A 336 -9.77 2.78 -6.02
CA PHE A 336 -8.32 2.55 -5.99
C PHE A 336 -7.58 3.92 -5.87
N TYR A 337 -7.19 4.30 -4.65
CA TYR A 337 -6.80 5.68 -4.33
C TYR A 337 -5.67 6.24 -5.24
N GLN A 338 -4.61 5.44 -5.43
CA GLN A 338 -3.44 5.83 -6.22
C GLN A 338 -3.78 6.08 -7.70
N VAL A 339 -4.70 5.30 -8.27
CA VAL A 339 -5.11 5.43 -9.68
C VAL A 339 -6.07 6.61 -9.86
N VAL A 340 -6.99 6.80 -8.91
CA VAL A 340 -7.94 7.93 -8.95
C VAL A 340 -7.21 9.27 -8.87
N LEU A 341 -6.25 9.39 -7.94
CA LEU A 341 -5.53 10.64 -7.68
C LEU A 341 -4.41 10.92 -8.71
N LEU A 342 -3.69 9.91 -9.21
CA LEU A 342 -2.60 10.14 -10.17
C LEU A 342 -3.07 10.24 -11.63
N TYR A 343 -4.14 9.53 -12.01
CA TYR A 343 -4.56 9.40 -13.41
C TYR A 343 -5.97 9.89 -13.70
N ILE A 344 -6.98 9.50 -12.90
CA ILE A 344 -8.38 9.73 -13.31
C ILE A 344 -8.75 11.20 -13.16
N GLN A 345 -8.46 11.82 -12.02
CA GLN A 345 -8.76 13.25 -11.81
C GLN A 345 -7.99 14.14 -12.80
N SER A 346 -6.69 13.89 -12.99
CA SER A 346 -5.85 14.64 -13.92
C SER A 346 -6.38 14.55 -15.36
N ILE A 347 -6.53 13.34 -15.90
CA ILE A 347 -6.98 13.14 -17.29
C ILE A 347 -8.40 13.68 -17.51
N VAL A 348 -9.37 13.46 -16.60
CA VAL A 348 -10.73 14.01 -16.79
C VAL A 348 -10.73 15.54 -16.79
N THR A 349 -10.00 16.19 -15.88
CA THR A 349 -9.97 17.66 -15.83
C THR A 349 -9.26 18.29 -17.02
N GLU A 350 -8.24 17.64 -17.59
CA GLU A 350 -7.57 18.10 -18.80
C GLU A 350 -8.46 17.95 -20.03
N GLU A 351 -9.04 16.76 -20.26
CA GLU A 351 -9.91 16.46 -21.41
C GLU A 351 -11.18 17.32 -21.45
N LEU A 352 -11.65 17.82 -20.31
CA LEU A 352 -12.77 18.77 -20.24
C LEU A 352 -12.44 20.19 -20.72
N THR A 353 -11.15 20.54 -20.90
CA THR A 353 -10.72 21.90 -21.29
C THR A 353 -11.25 22.31 -22.67
N ASN A 354 -11.13 21.43 -23.66
CA ASN A 354 -11.55 21.67 -25.04
C ASN A 354 -13.08 21.80 -25.21
N PRO A 355 -13.94 20.90 -24.69
CA PRO A 355 -15.38 21.04 -24.80
C PRO A 355 -15.90 22.24 -23.99
N LEU A 356 -15.32 22.56 -22.82
CA LEU A 356 -15.69 23.76 -22.07
C LEU A 356 -15.33 25.06 -22.81
N SER A 357 -14.13 25.15 -23.37
CA SER A 357 -13.73 26.30 -24.20
C SER A 357 -14.71 26.49 -25.37
N THR A 358 -15.05 25.40 -26.05
CA THR A 358 -16.00 25.39 -27.17
C THR A 358 -17.42 25.79 -26.74
N ALA A 359 -17.91 25.28 -25.61
CA ALA A 359 -19.23 25.62 -25.07
C ALA A 359 -19.32 27.10 -24.67
N ARG A 360 -18.31 27.61 -23.97
CA ARG A 360 -18.19 29.03 -23.58
C ARG A 360 -18.18 29.94 -24.81
N ALA A 361 -17.42 29.59 -25.85
CA ALA A 361 -17.35 30.37 -27.09
C ALA A 361 -18.71 30.45 -27.80
N ARG A 362 -19.39 29.30 -28.02
CA ARG A 362 -20.73 29.26 -28.65
C ARG A 362 -21.80 29.97 -27.84
N ALA A 363 -21.73 29.88 -26.51
CA ALA A 363 -22.64 30.61 -25.62
C ALA A 363 -22.41 32.13 -25.71
N LEU A 364 -21.16 32.58 -25.59
CA LEU A 364 -20.80 33.99 -25.72
C LEU A 364 -21.17 34.57 -27.10
N GLU A 365 -20.98 33.81 -28.18
CA GLU A 365 -21.42 34.18 -29.54
C GLU A 365 -22.94 34.42 -29.59
N ALA A 366 -23.74 33.48 -29.07
CA ALA A 366 -25.19 33.61 -29.02
C ALA A 366 -25.66 34.79 -28.14
N PHE A 367 -25.03 35.00 -26.98
CA PHE A 367 -25.31 36.17 -26.13
C PHE A 367 -24.95 37.48 -26.86
N MET A 368 -23.77 37.57 -27.46
CA MET A 368 -23.34 38.76 -28.20
C MET A 368 -24.34 39.08 -29.32
N ALA A 369 -24.76 38.09 -30.11
CA ALA A 369 -25.80 38.26 -31.13
C ALA A 369 -27.10 38.83 -30.52
N SER A 370 -27.61 38.25 -29.43
CA SER A 370 -28.83 38.75 -28.76
C SER A 370 -28.68 40.18 -28.20
N SER A 371 -27.51 40.53 -27.64
CA SER A 371 -27.23 41.82 -27.01
C SER A 371 -27.30 42.99 -27.98
N THR A 372 -27.03 42.76 -29.28
CA THR A 372 -27.19 43.78 -30.34
C THR A 372 -28.65 44.25 -30.49
N THR A 373 -29.62 43.40 -30.12
CA THR A 373 -31.06 43.70 -30.20
C THR A 373 -31.66 44.17 -28.87
N ASN A 374 -31.00 43.87 -27.74
CA ASN A 374 -31.45 44.25 -26.41
C ASN A 374 -30.27 44.72 -25.53
N PRO A 375 -30.03 46.06 -25.42
CA PRO A 375 -28.91 46.60 -24.65
C PRO A 375 -29.05 46.41 -23.12
N THR A 376 -30.23 46.05 -22.62
CA THR A 376 -30.42 45.68 -21.20
C THR A 376 -29.62 44.43 -20.85
N LEU A 377 -29.43 43.50 -21.79
CA LEU A 377 -28.63 42.28 -21.58
C LEU A 377 -27.17 42.60 -21.23
N LEU A 378 -26.56 43.62 -21.85
CA LEU A 378 -25.20 44.04 -21.51
C LEU A 378 -25.12 44.68 -20.11
N THR A 379 -26.18 45.38 -19.69
CA THR A 379 -26.29 45.96 -18.34
C THR A 379 -26.46 44.87 -17.27
N ASN A 380 -27.18 43.80 -17.60
CA ASN A 380 -27.40 42.67 -16.71
C ASN A 380 -26.18 41.74 -16.65
N ALA A 381 -25.51 41.48 -17.77
CA ALA A 381 -24.23 40.76 -17.83
C ALA A 381 -23.13 41.44 -16.99
N ALA A 382 -23.10 42.77 -16.93
CA ALA A 382 -22.19 43.52 -16.06
C ALA A 382 -22.42 43.28 -14.55
N ARG A 383 -23.59 42.75 -14.16
CA ARG A 383 -23.90 42.31 -12.77
C ARG A 383 -23.52 40.86 -12.51
N VAL A 384 -23.28 40.06 -13.56
CA VAL A 384 -22.95 38.64 -13.50
C VAL A 384 -21.62 38.37 -14.24
N PRO A 385 -20.51 39.03 -13.85
CA PRO A 385 -19.24 38.94 -14.56
C PRO A 385 -18.71 37.50 -14.66
N GLN A 386 -19.06 36.62 -13.72
CA GLN A 386 -18.71 35.20 -13.76
C GLN A 386 -19.41 34.42 -14.89
N ALA A 387 -20.63 34.80 -15.28
CA ALA A 387 -21.32 34.20 -16.42
C ALA A 387 -20.67 34.59 -17.76
N VAL A 388 -20.04 35.77 -17.86
CA VAL A 388 -19.29 36.16 -19.07
C VAL A 388 -17.85 35.62 -19.04
N GLY A 389 -17.15 35.76 -17.92
CA GLY A 389 -15.71 35.45 -17.80
C GLY A 389 -15.39 33.96 -17.63
N VAL A 390 -16.30 33.17 -17.05
CA VAL A 390 -16.15 31.71 -16.91
C VAL A 390 -17.22 30.95 -17.69
N GLY A 391 -18.46 31.45 -17.69
CA GLY A 391 -19.60 30.83 -18.38
C GLY A 391 -20.01 29.51 -17.73
N PHE A 392 -19.30 28.44 -18.09
CA PHE A 392 -19.48 27.10 -17.54
C PHE A 392 -18.18 26.62 -16.87
N GLY A 393 -18.30 26.00 -15.71
CA GLY A 393 -17.22 25.34 -14.97
C GLY A 393 -17.63 23.92 -14.57
N TYR A 394 -16.90 23.33 -13.63
CA TYR A 394 -17.22 22.02 -13.07
C TYR A 394 -16.98 21.98 -11.56
N SER A 395 -17.69 21.08 -10.89
CA SER A 395 -17.49 20.68 -9.50
C SER A 395 -17.00 19.22 -9.45
N ILE A 396 -16.09 18.90 -8.53
CA ILE A 396 -15.59 17.54 -8.32
C ILE A 396 -16.24 16.95 -7.06
N PHE A 397 -16.79 15.75 -7.19
CA PHE A 397 -17.47 15.01 -6.12
C PHE A 397 -16.87 13.61 -5.97
N ASP A 398 -16.11 13.40 -4.91
CA ASP A 398 -15.79 12.05 -4.48
C ASP A 398 -16.99 11.43 -3.76
N VAL A 399 -17.56 10.35 -4.30
CA VAL A 399 -18.74 9.69 -3.75
C VAL A 399 -18.41 8.74 -2.58
N ARG A 400 -17.12 8.39 -2.42
CA ARG A 400 -16.54 7.60 -1.32
C ARG A 400 -15.09 8.04 -1.05
N PRO A 401 -14.91 9.20 -0.40
CA PRO A 401 -13.58 9.76 -0.15
C PRO A 401 -12.79 8.95 0.88
N ILE A 402 -11.51 8.73 0.58
CA ILE A 402 -10.49 8.55 1.61
C ILE A 402 -10.03 9.96 2.03
N PRO A 403 -10.31 10.43 3.27
CA PRO A 403 -9.98 11.80 3.66
C PRO A 403 -8.47 12.08 3.62
N ASN A 404 -8.09 13.32 3.28
CA ASN A 404 -6.69 13.78 3.22
C ASN A 404 -5.93 13.71 4.57
N GLY A 405 -6.63 13.45 5.69
CA GLY A 405 -6.03 13.16 7.00
C GLY A 405 -6.03 11.67 7.40
N ALA A 406 -6.58 10.79 6.56
CA ALA A 406 -6.91 9.39 6.90
C ALA A 406 -6.40 8.37 5.86
N TRP A 407 -5.23 8.62 5.26
CA TRP A 407 -4.54 7.71 4.33
C TRP A 407 -4.34 6.29 4.88
N ALA A 408 -4.38 6.11 6.20
CA ALA A 408 -4.42 4.79 6.84
C ALA A 408 -5.60 3.91 6.37
N GLY A 409 -6.68 4.50 5.85
CA GLY A 409 -7.79 3.77 5.22
C GLY A 409 -7.45 3.12 3.87
N ALA A 410 -6.38 3.54 3.20
CA ALA A 410 -5.89 2.89 1.98
C ALA A 410 -4.94 1.71 2.28
N ALA A 411 -4.16 1.78 3.35
CA ALA A 411 -3.11 0.80 3.65
C ALA A 411 -3.57 -0.68 3.70
N PRO A 412 -4.78 -1.04 4.16
CA PRO A 412 -5.26 -2.42 4.13
C PRO A 412 -5.47 -3.01 2.74
N MET A 413 -5.62 -2.17 1.69
CA MET A 413 -5.72 -2.62 0.30
C MET A 413 -4.39 -3.15 -0.26
N GLU A 414 -3.28 -2.94 0.44
CA GLU A 414 -1.92 -3.18 -0.10
C GLU A 414 -0.96 -3.74 0.95
N ALA A 415 -0.63 -2.95 1.98
CA ALA A 415 0.41 -3.29 2.96
C ALA A 415 0.02 -4.47 3.86
N SER A 416 -1.25 -4.52 4.31
CA SER A 416 -1.77 -5.62 5.14
C SER A 416 -1.63 -6.99 4.47
N LEU A 417 -1.82 -7.06 3.15
CA LEU A 417 -1.75 -8.28 2.38
C LEU A 417 -0.35 -8.92 2.44
N ILE A 418 0.68 -8.06 2.43
CA ILE A 418 2.09 -8.45 2.55
C ILE A 418 2.41 -8.88 3.99
N TYR A 419 1.85 -8.21 5.00
CA TYR A 419 2.00 -8.61 6.40
C TYR A 419 1.33 -9.98 6.68
N PHE A 420 0.10 -10.20 6.21
CA PHE A 420 -0.60 -11.48 6.31
C PHE A 420 0.27 -12.65 5.84
N ILE A 421 0.88 -12.55 4.65
CA ILE A 421 1.69 -13.65 4.11
C ILE A 421 3.05 -13.80 4.79
N ILE A 422 3.71 -12.70 5.21
CA ILE A 422 4.96 -12.77 5.97
C ILE A 422 4.73 -13.44 7.33
N PHE A 423 3.67 -13.10 8.05
CA PHE A 423 3.33 -13.76 9.30
C PHE A 423 2.93 -15.23 9.10
N ALA A 424 2.20 -15.55 8.03
CA ALA A 424 1.85 -16.93 7.70
C ALA A 424 3.08 -17.78 7.34
N PHE A 425 4.05 -17.22 6.62
CA PHE A 425 5.36 -17.82 6.37
C PHE A 425 6.09 -18.14 7.68
N TYR A 426 6.18 -17.18 8.61
CA TYR A 426 6.84 -17.41 9.91
C TYR A 426 6.12 -18.48 10.74
N ILE A 427 4.78 -18.51 10.73
CA ILE A 427 3.98 -19.54 11.42
C ILE A 427 4.28 -20.94 10.87
N ALA A 428 4.37 -21.10 9.54
CA ALA A 428 4.78 -22.35 8.91
C ALA A 428 6.25 -22.71 9.23
N GLN A 429 7.16 -21.72 9.17
CA GLN A 429 8.59 -21.89 9.40
C GLN A 429 8.90 -22.33 10.84
N TYR A 430 8.36 -21.62 11.85
CA TYR A 430 8.51 -21.99 13.26
C TYR A 430 7.76 -23.28 13.61
N GLY A 431 6.61 -23.53 12.97
CA GLY A 431 5.93 -24.82 13.01
C GLY A 431 6.85 -25.97 12.60
N HIS A 432 7.56 -25.84 11.48
CA HIS A 432 8.54 -26.83 11.02
C HIS A 432 9.71 -27.00 12.01
N ILE A 433 10.33 -25.89 12.43
CA ILE A 433 11.48 -25.92 13.36
C ILE A 433 11.10 -26.60 14.68
N SER A 434 9.91 -26.34 15.20
CA SER A 434 9.39 -26.99 16.42
C SER A 434 9.20 -28.50 16.22
N ARG A 435 8.58 -28.91 15.09
CA ARG A 435 8.38 -30.33 14.72
C ARG A 435 9.71 -31.09 14.53
N MET A 436 10.75 -30.41 14.02
CA MET A 436 12.12 -30.95 13.95
C MET A 436 12.78 -31.07 15.32
N LYS A 437 12.90 -29.97 16.08
CA LYS A 437 13.65 -29.92 17.36
C LYS A 437 13.09 -30.86 18.42
N SER A 438 11.78 -31.08 18.43
CA SER A 438 11.11 -32.03 19.33
C SER A 438 11.26 -33.51 18.91
N GLY A 439 11.79 -33.79 17.71
CA GLY A 439 11.82 -35.14 17.14
C GLY A 439 10.42 -35.75 16.96
N LEU A 440 9.38 -34.91 16.87
CA LEU A 440 7.98 -35.33 16.91
C LEU A 440 7.49 -35.84 15.54
N GLY A 441 8.02 -35.29 14.44
CA GLY A 441 7.68 -35.67 13.06
C GLY A 441 7.58 -37.19 12.81
N PRO A 442 8.66 -37.98 12.97
CA PRO A 442 8.63 -39.43 12.74
C PRO A 442 7.76 -40.21 13.73
N LYS A 443 7.42 -39.63 14.89
CA LYS A 443 6.63 -40.28 15.95
C LYS A 443 5.12 -40.11 15.74
N LEU A 444 4.68 -39.23 14.84
CA LEU A 444 3.26 -38.94 14.62
C LEU A 444 2.60 -39.91 13.62
N ARG A 445 1.38 -40.34 13.98
CA ARG A 445 0.43 -40.91 13.01
C ARG A 445 0.04 -39.83 11.99
N PHE A 446 -0.21 -40.23 10.74
CA PHE A 446 -0.53 -39.32 9.63
C PHE A 446 -1.66 -38.34 9.95
N SER A 447 -2.79 -38.82 10.47
CA SER A 447 -3.93 -37.97 10.88
C SER A 447 -3.59 -37.00 12.02
N SER A 448 -2.65 -37.35 12.92
CA SER A 448 -2.17 -36.46 13.98
C SER A 448 -1.23 -35.39 13.44
N MET A 449 -0.44 -35.71 12.41
CA MET A 449 0.40 -34.75 11.70
C MET A 449 -0.45 -33.71 10.94
N ILE A 450 -1.50 -34.15 10.23
CA ILE A 450 -2.48 -33.24 9.61
C ILE A 450 -3.14 -32.34 10.67
N LYS A 451 -3.66 -32.92 11.76
CA LYS A 451 -4.28 -32.14 12.85
C LYS A 451 -3.33 -31.11 13.47
N LEU A 452 -2.04 -31.44 13.62
CA LEU A 452 -1.02 -30.50 14.11
C LEU A 452 -0.73 -29.37 13.11
N ARG A 453 -0.65 -29.67 11.80
CA ARG A 453 -0.36 -28.70 10.74
C ARG A 453 -1.56 -27.82 10.37
N LEU A 454 -2.80 -28.24 10.66
CA LEU A 454 -4.00 -27.42 10.54
C LEU A 454 -4.32 -26.64 11.83
N GLY A 455 -4.31 -27.31 12.99
CA GLY A 455 -4.85 -26.75 14.24
C GLY A 455 -4.03 -25.60 14.81
N TRP A 456 -2.70 -25.71 14.82
CA TRP A 456 -1.82 -24.65 15.34
C TRP A 456 -1.92 -23.36 14.49
N PRO A 457 -1.81 -23.42 13.15
CA PRO A 457 -1.90 -22.21 12.33
C PRO A 457 -3.30 -21.58 12.37
N LEU A 458 -4.39 -22.36 12.39
CA LEU A 458 -5.75 -21.81 12.53
C LEU A 458 -5.91 -20.95 13.80
N ILE A 459 -5.39 -21.42 14.94
CA ILE A 459 -5.41 -20.64 16.19
C ILE A 459 -4.53 -19.39 16.08
N ALA A 460 -3.33 -19.51 15.51
CA ALA A 460 -2.44 -18.36 15.33
C ALA A 460 -3.04 -17.29 14.39
N TYR A 461 -3.61 -17.71 13.25
CA TYR A 461 -4.25 -16.83 12.26
C TYR A 461 -5.50 -16.12 12.82
N PHE A 462 -6.23 -16.75 13.74
CA PHE A 462 -7.39 -16.16 14.42
C PHE A 462 -6.98 -14.95 15.27
N PHE A 463 -5.85 -15.05 15.99
CA PHE A 463 -5.29 -13.92 16.72
C PHE A 463 -4.63 -12.91 15.77
N MET A 464 -3.81 -13.32 14.80
CA MET A 464 -3.16 -12.38 13.87
C MET A 464 -4.16 -11.48 13.13
N SER A 465 -5.23 -12.07 12.58
CA SER A 465 -6.31 -11.31 11.94
C SER A 465 -7.04 -10.36 12.90
N LEU A 466 -7.24 -10.76 14.17
CA LEU A 466 -7.86 -9.89 15.17
C LEU A 466 -6.96 -8.71 15.50
N TRP A 467 -5.68 -8.94 15.74
CA TRP A 467 -4.69 -7.89 16.05
C TRP A 467 -4.55 -6.91 14.90
N GLU A 468 -4.52 -7.38 13.65
CA GLU A 468 -4.45 -6.49 12.49
C GLU A 468 -5.74 -5.69 12.28
N THR A 469 -6.92 -6.29 12.43
CA THR A 469 -8.19 -5.54 12.38
C THR A 469 -8.33 -4.55 13.55
N LEU A 470 -7.75 -4.83 14.72
CA LEU A 470 -7.64 -3.88 15.83
C LEU A 470 -6.71 -2.70 15.49
N ILE A 471 -5.59 -2.93 14.79
CA ILE A 471 -4.70 -1.86 14.30
C ILE A 471 -5.43 -0.97 13.28
N ILE A 472 -6.13 -1.57 12.32
CA ILE A 472 -6.96 -0.83 11.34
C ILE A 472 -8.00 0.04 12.07
N ARG A 473 -8.65 -0.50 13.12
CA ARG A 473 -9.62 0.26 13.91
C ARG A 473 -8.97 1.34 14.80
N ALA A 474 -7.75 1.12 15.29
CA ALA A 474 -7.00 2.10 16.10
C ALA A 474 -6.61 3.34 15.27
N TRP A 475 -6.27 3.16 13.98
CA TRP A 475 -6.07 4.24 13.01
C TRP A 475 -7.38 4.85 12.48
N GLN A 476 -8.47 4.73 13.25
CA GLN A 476 -9.77 5.40 13.06
C GLN A 476 -10.48 5.13 11.72
N VAL A 477 -10.11 4.07 11.00
CA VAL A 477 -10.78 3.68 9.74
C VAL A 477 -12.31 3.49 9.98
N PRO A 478 -13.17 4.04 9.09
CA PRO A 478 -14.63 4.00 9.25
C PRO A 478 -15.20 2.60 8.97
N LEU A 479 -15.20 1.75 10.00
CA LEU A 479 -15.79 0.40 9.94
C LEU A 479 -17.26 0.37 10.40
N GLY A 480 -17.87 1.52 10.69
CA GLY A 480 -19.24 1.64 11.22
C GLY A 480 -20.29 2.09 10.20
N ASP A 481 -19.86 2.69 9.11
CA ASP A 481 -20.69 3.66 8.38
C ASP A 481 -21.62 2.98 7.35
N HIS A 482 -21.25 1.77 6.91
CA HIS A 482 -21.98 1.02 5.88
C HIS A 482 -22.52 -0.34 6.36
N LEU A 483 -21.79 -1.03 7.24
CA LEU A 483 -22.21 -2.30 7.85
C LEU A 483 -22.60 -2.14 9.33
N GLY A 484 -22.74 -0.92 9.82
CA GLY A 484 -23.08 -0.64 11.22
C GLY A 484 -22.08 -1.29 12.18
N ARG A 485 -22.60 -1.84 13.28
CA ARG A 485 -21.79 -2.55 14.28
C ARG A 485 -21.14 -3.84 13.77
N ALA A 486 -21.55 -4.36 12.61
CA ALA A 486 -20.99 -5.60 12.07
C ALA A 486 -19.67 -5.40 11.33
N GLY A 487 -19.37 -4.21 10.78
CA GLY A 487 -18.25 -3.99 9.86
C GLY A 487 -16.88 -4.40 10.43
N PHE A 488 -16.61 -4.18 11.72
CA PHE A 488 -15.41 -4.68 12.39
C PHE A 488 -15.31 -6.22 12.38
N VAL A 489 -16.42 -6.91 12.71
CA VAL A 489 -16.48 -8.37 12.75
C VAL A 489 -16.38 -8.96 11.34
N THR A 490 -17.01 -8.32 10.35
CA THR A 490 -16.91 -8.70 8.94
C THR A 490 -15.49 -8.52 8.42
N LEU A 491 -14.79 -7.41 8.73
CA LEU A 491 -13.39 -7.22 8.35
C LEU A 491 -12.47 -8.23 9.04
N TRP A 492 -12.69 -8.51 10.32
CA TRP A 492 -11.93 -9.54 11.03
C TRP A 492 -12.13 -10.92 10.41
N ALA A 493 -13.36 -11.32 10.10
CA ALA A 493 -13.66 -12.58 9.43
C ALA A 493 -13.04 -12.65 8.03
N LEU A 494 -13.08 -11.56 7.25
CA LEU A 494 -12.43 -11.45 5.95
C LEU A 494 -10.91 -11.69 6.09
N ASN A 495 -10.26 -10.94 6.97
CA ASN A 495 -8.83 -11.03 7.21
C ASN A 495 -8.43 -12.43 7.70
N TYR A 496 -9.23 -13.05 8.58
CA TYR A 496 -8.99 -14.42 9.03
C TYR A 496 -9.01 -15.42 7.86
N LEU A 497 -10.02 -15.36 7.00
CA LEU A 497 -10.13 -16.23 5.81
C LEU A 497 -8.99 -15.98 4.81
N THR A 498 -8.58 -14.72 4.60
CA THR A 498 -7.43 -14.38 3.75
C THR A 498 -6.12 -14.97 4.29
N ILE A 499 -5.85 -14.86 5.61
CA ILE A 499 -4.66 -15.48 6.21
C ILE A 499 -4.71 -17.01 6.13
N ILE A 500 -5.88 -17.65 6.33
CA ILE A 500 -6.02 -19.11 6.16
C ILE A 500 -5.72 -19.52 4.72
N ALA A 501 -6.34 -18.87 3.73
CA ALA A 501 -6.17 -19.20 2.32
C ALA A 501 -4.72 -19.04 1.86
N ALA A 502 -4.07 -17.92 2.21
CA ALA A 502 -2.67 -17.67 1.85
C ALA A 502 -1.68 -18.50 2.69
N GLY A 503 -1.99 -18.77 3.96
CA GLY A 503 -1.12 -19.44 4.92
C GLY A 503 -1.14 -20.96 4.85
N PHE A 504 -2.27 -21.58 4.48
CA PHE A 504 -2.26 -22.99 4.12
C PHE A 504 -1.47 -23.24 2.85
N GLY A 505 -1.49 -22.33 1.86
CA GLY A 505 -0.57 -22.37 0.72
C GLY A 505 0.91 -22.41 1.15
N MET A 506 1.28 -21.70 2.23
CA MET A 506 2.64 -21.78 2.81
C MET A 506 2.95 -23.12 3.50
N GLU A 507 2.03 -23.70 4.29
CA GLU A 507 2.23 -25.05 4.86
C GLU A 507 2.22 -26.13 3.74
N THR A 508 1.39 -25.99 2.70
CA THR A 508 1.37 -26.87 1.51
C THR A 508 2.71 -26.81 0.78
N ALA A 509 3.20 -25.60 0.45
CA ALA A 509 4.51 -25.41 -0.16
C ALA A 509 5.65 -25.97 0.70
N LEU A 510 5.64 -25.71 2.01
CA LEU A 510 6.61 -26.28 2.96
C LEU A 510 6.66 -27.81 2.93
N ALA A 511 5.54 -28.48 2.67
CA ALA A 511 5.49 -29.94 2.55
C ALA A 511 6.05 -30.46 1.20
N VAL A 512 5.88 -29.69 0.12
CA VAL A 512 6.34 -30.06 -1.24
C VAL A 512 7.81 -29.69 -1.49
N VAL A 513 8.19 -28.42 -1.26
CA VAL A 513 9.54 -27.93 -1.56
C VAL A 513 10.49 -28.01 -0.35
N GLY A 514 9.97 -28.15 0.86
CA GLY A 514 10.77 -28.25 2.08
C GLY A 514 11.28 -26.90 2.62
N PHE A 515 11.76 -26.95 3.86
CA PHE A 515 12.15 -25.78 4.66
C PHE A 515 13.13 -24.82 3.96
N SER A 516 14.17 -25.35 3.31
CA SER A 516 15.23 -24.55 2.67
C SER A 516 14.74 -23.75 1.46
N TRP A 517 13.65 -24.17 0.82
CA TRP A 517 13.13 -23.56 -0.40
C TRP A 517 11.87 -22.70 -0.16
N LEU A 518 11.28 -22.78 1.03
CA LEU A 518 10.09 -22.01 1.42
C LEU A 518 10.20 -20.48 1.20
N PRO A 519 11.35 -19.80 1.44
CA PRO A 519 11.47 -18.36 1.18
C PRO A 519 11.33 -17.98 -0.30
N PHE A 520 11.64 -18.88 -1.22
CA PHE A 520 11.51 -18.64 -2.66
C PHE A 520 10.04 -18.73 -3.11
N PHE A 521 9.26 -19.61 -2.47
CA PHE A 521 7.81 -19.66 -2.63
C PHE A 521 7.14 -18.41 -2.03
N LEU A 522 7.60 -17.91 -0.86
CA LEU A 522 7.12 -16.65 -0.30
C LEU A 522 7.26 -15.48 -1.29
N ILE A 523 8.44 -15.32 -1.92
CA ILE A 523 8.66 -14.27 -2.92
C ILE A 523 7.68 -14.41 -4.10
N MET A 524 7.46 -15.63 -4.59
CA MET A 524 6.49 -15.91 -5.65
C MET A 524 5.04 -15.58 -5.24
N TRP A 525 4.68 -15.87 -3.99
CA TRP A 525 3.32 -15.69 -3.46
C TRP A 525 3.01 -14.27 -3.00
N ILE A 526 4.02 -13.40 -2.83
CA ILE A 526 3.81 -11.95 -2.59
C ILE A 526 3.39 -11.24 -3.89
N ILE A 527 3.94 -11.61 -5.06
CA ILE A 527 3.68 -10.89 -6.33
C ILE A 527 2.18 -10.75 -6.66
N PRO A 528 1.32 -11.75 -6.36
CA PRO A 528 -0.13 -11.60 -6.49
C PRO A 528 -0.82 -10.48 -5.71
N SER A 529 -0.22 -9.89 -4.67
CA SER A 529 -0.77 -8.70 -4.00
C SER A 529 -0.39 -7.39 -4.72
N SER A 530 -0.36 -7.41 -6.06
CA SER A 530 0.18 -6.30 -6.89
C SER A 530 -0.68 -5.04 -6.78
N PHE A 531 -0.01 -3.89 -6.67
CA PHE A 531 -0.57 -2.59 -6.26
C PHE A 531 -1.37 -1.84 -7.36
N TYR A 532 -2.07 -2.55 -8.25
CA TYR A 532 -2.88 -1.91 -9.30
C TYR A 532 -4.15 -2.71 -9.65
N PRO A 533 -5.19 -2.04 -10.19
CA PRO A 533 -6.36 -2.71 -10.76
C PRO A 533 -5.97 -3.65 -11.91
N ILE A 534 -6.60 -4.82 -11.96
CA ILE A 534 -6.33 -5.86 -12.98
C ILE A 534 -6.73 -5.39 -14.38
N GLU A 535 -7.58 -4.36 -14.46
CA GLU A 535 -8.03 -3.67 -15.68
C GLU A 535 -6.91 -2.85 -16.33
N MET A 536 -5.93 -2.38 -15.54
CA MET A 536 -4.74 -1.65 -16.02
C MET A 536 -3.55 -2.58 -16.34
N MET A 537 -3.69 -3.89 -16.13
CA MET A 537 -2.64 -4.87 -16.39
C MET A 537 -2.82 -5.55 -17.76
N PRO A 538 -1.72 -6.00 -18.40
CA PRO A 538 -1.81 -6.88 -19.57
C PRO A 538 -2.70 -8.10 -19.30
N THR A 539 -3.50 -8.52 -20.30
CA THR A 539 -4.50 -9.62 -20.20
C THR A 539 -3.99 -10.90 -19.55
N PHE A 540 -2.69 -11.20 -19.68
CA PHE A 540 -2.00 -12.30 -18.97
C PHE A 540 -2.27 -12.28 -17.45
N TYR A 541 -2.13 -11.13 -16.79
CA TYR A 541 -2.25 -11.00 -15.33
C TYR A 541 -3.68 -11.14 -14.79
N ARG A 542 -4.68 -11.33 -15.66
CA ARG A 542 -6.06 -11.62 -15.23
C ARG A 542 -6.18 -12.92 -14.42
N PHE A 543 -5.17 -13.80 -14.44
CA PHE A 543 -5.11 -14.93 -13.51
C PHE A 543 -5.07 -14.49 -12.04
N LEU A 544 -4.55 -13.30 -11.70
CA LEU A 544 -4.48 -12.82 -10.32
C LEU A 544 -5.85 -12.73 -9.63
N ARG A 545 -6.95 -12.73 -10.40
CA ARG A 545 -8.33 -12.80 -9.90
C ARG A 545 -8.67 -14.05 -9.09
N TRP A 546 -7.91 -15.16 -9.17
CA TRP A 546 -8.14 -16.33 -8.31
C TRP A 546 -7.50 -16.21 -6.92
N THR A 547 -6.68 -15.20 -6.66
CA THR A 547 -5.83 -15.14 -5.46
C THR A 547 -6.56 -14.55 -4.24
N PRO A 548 -6.23 -14.99 -3.01
CA PRO A 548 -6.92 -14.52 -1.80
C PRO A 548 -6.77 -13.02 -1.55
N PHE A 549 -5.71 -12.40 -2.08
CA PHE A 549 -5.44 -10.97 -1.97
C PHE A 549 -6.45 -10.15 -2.76
N TYR A 550 -6.73 -10.50 -4.02
CA TYR A 550 -7.74 -9.81 -4.83
C TYR A 550 -9.13 -9.82 -4.16
N HIS A 551 -9.54 -10.95 -3.58
CA HIS A 551 -10.81 -11.04 -2.86
C HIS A 551 -10.81 -10.32 -1.52
N ASN A 552 -9.68 -10.17 -0.83
CA ASN A 552 -9.57 -9.31 0.34
C ASN A 552 -9.75 -7.83 -0.04
N VAL A 553 -9.03 -7.36 -1.06
CA VAL A 553 -9.06 -5.96 -1.53
C VAL A 553 -10.46 -5.53 -1.92
N GLU A 554 -11.15 -6.29 -2.78
CA GLU A 554 -12.51 -5.91 -3.19
C GLU A 554 -13.51 -5.98 -2.04
N ALA A 555 -13.40 -6.99 -1.15
CA ALA A 555 -14.28 -7.07 0.03
C ALA A 555 -14.02 -5.95 1.05
N TYR A 556 -12.77 -5.51 1.24
CA TYR A 556 -12.40 -4.42 2.14
C TYR A 556 -13.04 -3.09 1.72
N LYS A 557 -13.04 -2.76 0.42
CA LYS A 557 -13.70 -1.55 -0.12
C LYS A 557 -15.18 -1.48 0.26
N ILE A 558 -15.87 -2.63 0.23
CA ILE A 558 -17.29 -2.73 0.61
C ILE A 558 -17.48 -2.50 2.10
N ILE A 559 -16.61 -3.08 2.93
CA ILE A 559 -16.74 -3.04 4.39
C ILE A 559 -16.40 -1.66 4.96
N ALA A 560 -15.31 -1.04 4.48
CA ALA A 560 -14.80 0.24 5.00
C ALA A 560 -15.34 1.47 4.25
N PHE A 561 -15.73 1.33 2.98
CA PHE A 561 -16.14 2.47 2.15
C PHE A 561 -17.46 2.23 1.39
N GLY A 562 -18.16 1.12 1.59
CA GLY A 562 -19.52 0.93 1.08
C GLY A 562 -19.67 1.20 -0.43
N THR A 563 -18.65 0.88 -1.22
CA THR A 563 -18.77 0.76 -2.68
C THR A 563 -19.78 -0.35 -2.96
N ASP A 564 -20.76 -0.13 -3.84
CA ASP A 564 -21.94 -0.99 -3.95
C ASP A 564 -21.65 -2.28 -4.69
N LEU A 565 -21.07 -3.18 -3.92
CA LEU A 565 -20.93 -4.58 -4.18
C LEU A 565 -21.47 -5.33 -2.96
N GLN A 566 -22.43 -4.79 -2.20
CA GLN A 566 -22.93 -5.46 -0.98
C GLN A 566 -23.45 -6.87 -1.30
N HIS A 567 -24.09 -7.04 -2.44
CA HIS A 567 -24.49 -8.34 -2.98
C HIS A 567 -23.32 -9.22 -3.45
N ARG A 568 -22.15 -8.67 -3.79
CA ARG A 568 -20.92 -9.42 -4.14
C ARG A 568 -19.96 -9.61 -2.96
N LEU A 569 -20.22 -9.04 -1.78
CA LEU A 569 -19.45 -9.35 -0.56
C LEU A 569 -19.46 -10.86 -0.27
N GLY A 570 -20.63 -11.49 -0.42
CA GLY A 570 -20.78 -12.94 -0.33
C GLY A 570 -20.03 -13.73 -1.41
N LEU A 571 -19.80 -13.16 -2.61
CA LEU A 571 -18.98 -13.77 -3.67
C LEU A 571 -17.51 -13.83 -3.26
N HIS A 572 -16.97 -12.73 -2.68
CA HIS A 572 -15.58 -12.69 -2.23
C HIS A 572 -15.32 -13.62 -1.04
N PHE A 573 -16.24 -13.66 -0.07
CA PHE A 573 -16.20 -14.66 1.01
C PHE A 573 -16.31 -16.09 0.48
N GLY A 574 -17.24 -16.36 -0.44
CA GLY A 574 -17.43 -17.68 -1.06
C GLY A 574 -16.19 -18.15 -1.84
N ALA A 575 -15.52 -17.25 -2.55
CA ALA A 575 -14.28 -17.57 -3.26
C ALA A 575 -13.10 -17.82 -2.31
N LEU A 576 -13.00 -17.08 -1.19
CA LEU A 576 -12.05 -17.39 -0.11
C LEU A 576 -12.33 -18.76 0.53
N PHE A 577 -13.59 -19.13 0.75
CA PHE A 577 -13.94 -20.48 1.21
C PHE A 577 -13.60 -21.57 0.17
N ALA A 578 -13.77 -21.31 -1.12
CA ALA A 578 -13.37 -22.23 -2.19
C ALA A 578 -11.84 -22.44 -2.23
N LEU A 579 -11.07 -21.35 -2.11
CA LEU A 579 -9.60 -21.37 -1.95
C LEU A 579 -9.17 -22.22 -0.75
N ILE A 580 -9.78 -21.99 0.42
CA ILE A 580 -9.51 -22.79 1.63
C ILE A 580 -9.89 -24.26 1.40
N GLY A 581 -10.97 -24.54 0.67
CA GLY A 581 -11.35 -25.90 0.27
C GLY A 581 -10.30 -26.60 -0.60
N VAL A 582 -9.70 -25.89 -1.56
CA VAL A 582 -8.60 -26.41 -2.39
C VAL A 582 -7.36 -26.70 -1.52
N GLU A 583 -6.97 -25.79 -0.65
CA GLU A 583 -5.84 -25.99 0.28
C GLU A 583 -6.09 -27.11 1.30
N LEU A 584 -7.32 -27.28 1.78
CA LEU A 584 -7.69 -28.39 2.67
C LEU A 584 -7.63 -29.77 1.98
N ILE A 585 -7.64 -29.82 0.65
CA ILE A 585 -7.39 -31.03 -0.16
C ILE A 585 -5.90 -31.15 -0.50
N GLY A 586 -5.24 -30.04 -0.86
CA GLY A 586 -3.84 -29.98 -1.24
C GLY A 586 -2.89 -30.32 -0.08
N LEU A 587 -3.13 -29.76 1.11
CA LEU A 587 -2.24 -29.95 2.28
C LEU A 587 -2.14 -31.42 2.73
N PRO A 588 -3.23 -32.21 2.88
CA PRO A 588 -3.12 -33.64 3.15
C PRO A 588 -2.33 -34.44 2.10
N LEU A 589 -2.47 -34.12 0.81
CA LEU A 589 -1.71 -34.76 -0.27
C LEU A 589 -0.22 -34.38 -0.19
N ALA A 590 0.07 -33.10 0.09
CA ALA A 590 1.42 -32.60 0.27
C ALA A 590 2.11 -33.20 1.52
N ILE A 591 1.38 -33.38 2.63
CA ILE A 591 1.86 -34.10 3.83
C ILE A 591 2.08 -35.59 3.54
N ALA A 592 1.28 -36.21 2.66
CA ALA A 592 1.53 -37.59 2.23
C ALA A 592 2.82 -37.72 1.42
N PHE A 593 3.12 -36.73 0.55
CA PHE A 593 4.38 -36.64 -0.19
C PHE A 593 5.59 -36.35 0.71
N GLU A 594 5.48 -35.41 1.66
CA GLU A 594 6.46 -35.16 2.72
C GLU A 594 6.79 -36.46 3.45
N ARG A 595 5.75 -37.16 3.95
CA ARG A 595 5.90 -38.41 4.68
C ARG A 595 6.53 -39.52 3.83
N TRP A 596 6.09 -39.71 2.60
CA TRP A 596 6.69 -40.71 1.69
C TRP A 596 8.18 -40.45 1.48
N THR A 597 8.58 -39.19 1.32
CA THR A 597 9.98 -38.78 1.18
C THR A 597 10.76 -39.04 2.48
N MET A 598 10.21 -38.66 3.64
CA MET A 598 10.80 -38.93 4.96
C MET A 598 10.98 -40.43 5.23
N ASP A 599 9.95 -41.25 4.99
CA ASP A 599 9.97 -42.69 5.24
C ASP A 599 10.96 -43.39 4.28
N ARG A 600 11.12 -42.88 3.04
CA ARG A 600 12.12 -43.37 2.07
C ARG A 600 13.55 -43.02 2.50
N ASP A 601 13.78 -41.79 2.94
CA ASP A 601 15.13 -41.33 3.24
C ASP A 601 15.60 -41.80 4.64
N GLN A 602 14.69 -42.04 5.59
CA GLN A 602 14.96 -42.82 6.81
C GLN A 602 15.37 -44.26 6.50
N LYS A 603 14.69 -44.94 5.55
CA LYS A 603 15.08 -46.29 5.11
C LYS A 603 16.50 -46.31 4.54
N LYS A 604 16.87 -45.33 3.71
CA LYS A 604 18.26 -45.17 3.22
C LYS A 604 19.26 -44.97 4.36
N GLN A 605 18.95 -44.12 5.34
CA GLN A 605 19.84 -43.91 6.50
C GLN A 605 20.00 -45.19 7.35
N MET A 606 18.95 -46.00 7.50
CA MET A 606 19.04 -47.29 8.18
C MET A 606 19.80 -48.35 7.37
N MET A 607 19.74 -48.31 6.03
CA MET A 607 20.55 -49.18 5.17
C MET A 607 22.04 -48.78 5.23
N ALA A 608 22.35 -47.50 5.04
CA ALA A 608 23.72 -46.99 5.10
C ALA A 608 24.40 -47.28 6.45
N LYS A 609 23.68 -47.11 7.57
CA LYS A 609 24.20 -47.50 8.89
C LYS A 609 24.48 -48.99 9.02
N LYS A 610 23.64 -49.85 8.44
CA LYS A 610 23.91 -51.30 8.42
C LYS A 610 25.12 -51.63 7.56
N GLU A 611 25.27 -51.01 6.38
CA GLU A 611 26.47 -51.16 5.55
C GLU A 611 27.74 -50.66 6.27
N GLU A 612 27.64 -49.61 7.09
CA GLU A 612 28.73 -49.14 7.95
C GLU A 612 29.03 -50.13 9.08
N GLU A 613 28.03 -50.59 9.84
CA GLU A 613 28.16 -51.61 10.90
C GLU A 613 28.69 -52.97 10.39
N GLU A 614 28.31 -53.37 9.17
CA GLU A 614 28.78 -54.60 8.51
C GLU A 614 30.22 -54.45 8.00
N ARG A 615 30.59 -53.28 7.46
CA ARG A 615 31.99 -52.96 7.10
C ARG A 615 32.90 -52.87 8.32
N GLU A 616 32.43 -52.31 9.43
CA GLU A 616 33.22 -52.27 10.68
C GLU A 616 33.48 -53.67 11.23
N LYS A 617 32.47 -54.57 11.23
CA LYS A 617 32.63 -55.97 11.64
C LYS A 617 33.58 -56.76 10.74
N GLY A 618 33.40 -56.71 9.41
CA GLY A 618 34.32 -57.38 8.49
C GLY A 618 35.76 -56.90 8.65
N ARG A 619 35.96 -55.63 8.99
CA ARG A 619 37.27 -55.02 9.21
C ARG A 619 37.88 -55.30 10.58
N SER A 620 37.07 -55.61 11.61
CA SER A 620 37.59 -56.18 12.86
C SER A 620 38.00 -57.65 12.69
N ASP A 621 37.28 -58.39 11.87
CA ASP A 621 37.55 -59.82 11.63
C ASP A 621 38.80 -60.03 10.75
N GLU A 622 39.01 -59.21 9.72
CA GLU A 622 40.26 -59.18 8.93
C GLU A 622 41.47 -58.63 9.72
N GLY A 623 41.24 -57.86 10.78
CA GLY A 623 42.30 -57.24 11.58
C GLY A 623 42.88 -58.11 12.71
N GLY A 624 42.37 -59.34 12.88
CA GLY A 624 42.71 -60.25 13.98
C GLY A 624 43.37 -61.57 13.55
N ALA A 625 43.87 -61.67 12.32
CA ALA A 625 44.45 -62.87 11.71
C ALA A 625 45.97 -62.74 11.47
#